data_AF-A0A7L3WHH6-F1
#
_entry.id   AF-A0A7L3WHH6-F1
#
_cell.length_a   1.000
_cell.length_b   1.000
_cell.length_c   1.000
_cell.angle_alpha   90.00
_cell.angle_beta   90.00
_cell.angle_gamma   90.00
#
_symmetry.space_group_name_H-M   'P 1'
#
loop_
_entity.id
_entity.type
_entity.pdbx_description
1 polymer ?
#
loop_
_entity_poly.entity_id
_entity_poly.type
_entity_poly.pdbx_seq_one_letter_code
_entity_poly.pdbx_strand_id
1 'polypeptide(L)' 'IVGLFNIISKGCDSSCESSYQDFSVGRRNISCCSNDLCNINAASSVRYSYGVAAGIAASVLWPFLNNRL' A
#
# COMPACT_ATOMS: atom_id res chain seq x y z
N ILE A 1 20.42 9.22 -3.84
CA ILE A 1 18.97 8.95 -3.86
C ILE A 1 18.49 8.99 -2.42
N VAL A 2 17.74 10.01 -2.04
CA VAL A 2 17.09 10.09 -0.72
C VAL A 2 15.83 9.23 -0.80
N GLY A 3 15.61 8.30 0.13
CA GLY A 3 14.37 7.48 0.16
C GLY A 3 14.42 6.11 -0.53
N LEU A 4 15.50 5.35 -0.35
CA LEU A 4 15.57 3.95 -0.82
C LEU A 4 14.60 3.01 -0.07
N PHE A 5 14.21 3.36 1.15
CA PHE A 5 13.33 2.55 1.99
C PHE A 5 12.27 3.44 2.64
N ASN A 6 11.01 3.00 2.61
CA ASN A 6 9.92 3.60 3.36
C ASN A 6 9.62 2.70 4.58
N ILE A 7 9.99 3.15 5.77
CA ILE A 7 9.76 2.42 7.02
C ILE A 7 8.53 3.00 7.69
N ILE A 8 7.52 2.15 7.91
CA ILE A 8 6.28 2.52 8.57
C ILE A 8 6.25 1.87 9.95
N SER A 9 6.34 2.68 11.00
CA SER A 9 6.16 2.25 12.39
C SER A 9 4.80 2.72 12.90
N LYS A 10 4.12 1.88 13.69
CA LYS A 10 2.80 2.19 14.26
C LYS A 10 2.79 1.81 15.73
N GLY A 11 2.12 2.62 16.52
CA GLY A 11 1.94 2.38 17.94
C GLY A 11 0.87 3.31 18.49
N CYS A 12 0.52 3.10 19.75
CA CYS A 12 -0.31 4.00 20.52
C CYS A 12 0.60 4.85 21.41
N ASP A 13 0.27 6.13 21.52
CA ASP A 13 0.98 7.08 22.35
C ASP A 13 -0.05 7.98 23.05
N SER A 14 0.14 8.25 24.35
CA SER A 14 -0.76 9.11 25.13
C SER A 14 -0.69 10.58 24.73
N SER A 15 0.40 10.99 24.07
CA SER A 15 0.70 12.37 23.68
C SER A 15 1.20 12.42 22.24
N CYS A 16 0.52 11.70 21.35
CA CYS A 16 0.83 11.68 19.93
C CYS A 16 0.66 13.08 19.31
N GLU A 17 1.74 13.62 18.73
CA GLU A 17 1.74 14.88 17.98
C GLU A 17 2.06 14.66 16.50
N SER A 18 1.22 15.20 15.61
CA SER A 18 1.45 15.14 14.17
C SER A 18 2.64 16.01 13.79
N SER A 19 3.63 15.45 13.10
CA SER A 19 4.85 16.15 12.74
C SER A 19 5.43 15.66 11.43
N TYR A 20 5.89 16.61 10.63
CA TYR A 20 6.61 16.34 9.38
C TYR A 20 8.03 16.88 9.51
N GLN A 21 9.01 16.01 9.25
CA GLN A 21 10.42 16.36 9.32
C GLN A 21 11.12 15.90 8.04
N ASP A 22 11.79 16.85 7.39
CA ASP A 22 12.58 16.62 6.21
C ASP A 22 14.06 16.63 6.57
N PHE A 23 14.64 15.45 6.68
CA PHE A 23 16.08 15.32 6.79
C PHE A 23 16.65 15.26 5.38
N SER A 24 17.77 15.93 5.11
CA SER A 24 18.44 15.85 3.80
C SER A 24 18.72 14.40 3.34
N VAL A 25 18.76 13.45 4.29
CA VAL A 25 18.94 12.01 4.09
C VAL A 25 17.66 11.16 4.20
N GLY A 26 16.50 11.73 4.52
CA GLY A 26 15.22 11.00 4.62
C GLY A 26 14.04 11.85 5.12
N ARG A 27 12.80 11.42 4.87
CA ARG A 27 11.59 12.14 5.30
C ARG A 27 10.86 11.35 6.37
N ARG A 28 10.43 12.01 7.45
CA ARG A 28 9.62 11.42 8.53
C ARG A 28 8.26 12.11 8.59
N ASN A 29 7.19 11.32 8.56
CA ASN A 29 5.82 11.82 8.67
C ASN A 29 5.09 11.07 9.79
N ILE A 30 4.66 11.79 10.83
CA ILE A 30 3.90 11.29 11.97
C ILE A 30 2.45 11.74 11.82
N SER A 31 1.53 10.78 11.85
CA SER A 31 0.08 11.03 11.85
C SER A 31 -0.54 10.41 13.09
N CYS A 32 -1.43 11.16 13.73
CA CYS A 32 -2.11 10.78 14.96
C CYS A 32 -3.61 10.67 14.72
N CYS A 33 -4.25 9.73 15.40
CA CYS A 33 -5.68 9.49 15.33
C CYS A 33 -6.15 8.80 16.62
N SER A 34 -7.45 8.89 16.93
CA SER A 34 -7.98 8.54 18.26
C SER A 34 -8.98 7.38 18.29
N ASN A 35 -9.28 6.78 17.14
CA ASN A 35 -10.26 5.69 17.05
C ASN A 35 -9.58 4.32 16.97
N ASP A 36 -10.25 3.26 17.37
CA ASP A 36 -9.72 1.91 17.22
C ASP A 36 -9.33 1.61 15.77
N LEU A 37 -8.14 1.02 15.61
CA LEU A 37 -7.52 0.70 14.32
C LEU A 37 -7.45 1.87 13.32
N CYS A 38 -7.48 3.12 13.78
CA CYS A 38 -7.43 4.28 12.88
C CYS A 38 -6.10 4.44 12.14
N ASN A 39 -5.01 3.92 12.70
CA ASN A 39 -3.66 4.03 12.16
C ASN A 39 -3.34 2.90 11.16
N ILE A 40 -4.33 2.29 10.50
CA ILE A 40 -4.10 1.36 9.40
C ILE A 40 -3.53 2.10 8.19
N ASN A 41 -2.42 1.62 7.63
CA ASN A 41 -1.92 2.17 6.37
C ASN A 41 -2.60 1.47 5.20
N ALA A 42 -3.09 2.25 4.24
CA ALA A 42 -3.60 1.74 2.95
C ALA A 42 -2.49 1.18 2.03
N ALA A 43 -1.23 1.15 2.50
CA ALA A 43 -0.11 0.60 1.74
C ALA A 43 -0.31 -0.88 1.33
N SER A 44 -1.19 -1.61 2.03
CA SER A 44 -1.57 -2.99 1.69
C SER A 44 -2.93 -3.14 1.02
N SER A 45 -3.63 -2.05 0.64
CA SER A 45 -4.84 -2.17 -0.18
C SER A 45 -4.46 -2.24 -1.66
N VAL A 46 -3.76 -3.30 -2.07
CA VAL A 46 -3.89 -3.75 -3.46
C VAL A 46 -5.34 -4.17 -3.64
N ARG A 47 -6.18 -3.22 -4.05
CA ARG A 47 -7.55 -3.50 -4.47
C ARG A 47 -7.45 -4.30 -5.77
N TYR A 48 -7.55 -5.62 -5.66
CA TYR A 48 -7.71 -6.48 -6.82
C TYR A 48 -9.02 -6.09 -7.51
N SER A 49 -8.91 -5.57 -8.74
CA SER A 49 -10.07 -5.33 -9.58
C SER A 49 -10.46 -6.64 -10.26
N TYR A 50 -11.75 -7.01 -10.15
CA TYR A 50 -12.31 -8.16 -10.87
C TYR A 50 -12.02 -8.09 -12.38
N GLY A 51 -11.93 -6.89 -12.96
CA GLY A 51 -11.56 -6.71 -14.36
C GLY A 51 -10.12 -7.10 -14.68
N VAL A 52 -9.18 -6.83 -13.76
CA VAL A 52 -7.77 -7.24 -13.92
C VAL A 52 -7.66 -8.76 -13.78
N ALA A 53 -8.34 -9.35 -12.80
CA ALA A 53 -8.35 -10.80 -12.63
C ALA A 53 -8.95 -11.52 -13.86
N ALA A 54 -10.07 -11.01 -14.39
CA ALA A 54 -10.69 -11.54 -15.60
C ALA A 54 -9.81 -11.38 -16.84
N GLY A 55 -9.12 -10.24 -16.98
CA GLY A 55 -8.19 -10.00 -18.09
C GLY A 55 -6.98 -10.93 -18.07
N ILE A 56 -6.41 -11.19 -16.89
CA ILE A 56 -5.34 -12.17 -16.71
C ILE A 56 -5.84 -13.58 -17.06
N ALA A 57 -7.00 -13.98 -16.53
CA ALA A 57 -7.58 -15.29 -16.81
C ALA A 57 -7.86 -15.49 -18.31
N ALA A 58 -8.47 -14.51 -18.96
CA ALA A 58 -8.73 -14.54 -20.40
C ALA A 58 -7.43 -14.63 -21.21
N SER A 59 -6.41 -13.84 -20.88
CA SER A 59 -5.13 -13.85 -21.60
C SER A 59 -4.39 -15.18 -21.49
N VAL A 60 -4.44 -15.82 -20.32
CA VAL A 60 -3.83 -17.13 -20.09
C VAL A 60 -4.61 -18.25 -20.77
N LEU A 61 -5.95 -18.21 -20.71
CA LEU A 61 -6.81 -19.26 -21.24
C LEU A 61 -7.01 -19.17 -22.76
N TRP A 62 -6.92 -17.97 -23.34
CA TRP A 62 -7.11 -17.72 -24.77
C TRP A 62 -6.33 -18.66 -25.69
N PRO A 63 -5.00 -18.85 -25.55
CA PRO A 63 -4.26 -19.75 -26.43
C PRO A 63 -4.71 -21.21 -26.33
N PHE A 64 -5.15 -21.68 -25.15
CA PHE A 64 -5.61 -23.07 -24.97
C PHE A 64 -7.00 -23.31 -25.58
N LEU A 65 -7.89 -22.31 -25.50
CA LEU A 65 -9.19 -22.37 -26.16
C LEU A 65 -9.06 -22.22 -27.67
N ASN A 66 -8.13 -21.39 -28.14
CA ASN A 66 -7.93 -21.14 -29.58
C ASN A 66 -7.16 -22.28 -30.28
N ASN A 67 -6.39 -23.09 -29.57
CA ASN A 67 -5.73 -24.29 -30.11
C ASN A 67 -6.62 -25.56 -30.10
N ARG A 68 -7.88 -25.45 -29.65
CA ARG A 68 -8.90 -26.51 -29.68
C ARG A 68 -9.94 -26.29 -30.79
N LEU A 69 -9.56 -25.58 -31.85
CA LEU A 69 -10.24 -25.49 -33.16
C LEU A 69 -9.28 -26.02 -34.22
#